data_AF-A0A141NBE9-F1
#
_entry.id   AF-A0A141NBE9-F1
#
_cell.length_a   1.000
_cell.length_b   1.000
_cell.length_c   1.000
_cell.angle_alpha   90.00
_cell.angle_beta   90.00
_cell.angle_gamma   90.00
#
_symmetry.space_group_name_H-M   'P 1'
#
loop_
_entity.id
_entity.type
_entity.pdbx_description
1 polymer ?
#
loop_
_entity_poly.entity_id
_entity_poly.type
_entity_poly.pdbx_seq_one_letter_code
_entity_poly.pdbx_strand_id
1 'polypeptide(L)'
;GAAQMDGAILVVAATDGPMPQTREHVLLARQVGVPYILVALNKSDMVDDEELLELVELEVRELLAAQEFHEEAPVVRVSALKALEGDEKWVKSVQDLMEAVDESIP
;
A
#
# COMPACT_ATOMS: atom_id res chain seq x y z
N GLY A 1 -12.28 -1.80 24.60
CA GLY A 1 -10.87 -1.39 24.78
C GLY A 1 -9.94 -2.13 23.86
N ALA A 2 -10.28 -2.23 22.57
CA ALA A 2 -9.35 -2.56 21.49
C ALA A 2 -9.43 -1.36 20.55
N ALA A 3 -8.29 -0.85 20.08
CA ALA A 3 -8.27 0.21 19.08
C ALA A 3 -9.01 -0.32 17.85
N GLN A 4 -10.19 0.24 17.57
CA GLN A 4 -10.90 -0.03 16.33
C GLN A 4 -10.12 0.72 15.25
N MET A 5 -9.58 -0.01 14.29
CA MET A 5 -8.84 0.58 13.17
C MET A 5 -9.83 0.81 12.05
N ASP A 6 -10.03 2.07 11.69
CA ASP A 6 -10.92 2.47 10.59
C ASP A 6 -10.29 2.14 9.22
N GLY A 7 -8.97 2.01 9.15
CA GLY A 7 -8.28 1.44 7.99
C GLY A 7 -6.80 1.21 8.26
N ALA A 8 -6.11 0.66 7.26
CA ALA A 8 -4.68 0.39 7.33
C ALA A 8 -3.96 0.77 6.03
N ILE A 9 -2.71 1.19 6.14
CA ILE A 9 -1.79 1.33 5.00
C ILE A 9 -0.87 0.11 4.98
N LEU A 10 -1.00 -0.71 3.95
CA LEU A 10 -0.13 -1.84 3.66
C LEU A 10 1.11 -1.36 2.90
N VAL A 11 2.26 -1.38 3.54
CA VAL A 11 3.53 -1.01 2.91
C VAL A 11 4.17 -2.24 2.27
N VAL A 12 4.38 -2.19 0.95
CA VAL A 12 5.02 -3.26 0.17
C VAL A 12 6.21 -2.67 -0.57
N ALA A 13 7.36 -3.33 -0.56
CA ALA A 13 8.52 -2.87 -1.31
C ALA A 13 8.35 -3.24 -2.80
N ALA A 14 8.42 -2.26 -3.69
CA ALA A 14 8.42 -2.45 -5.15
C ALA A 14 9.53 -3.40 -5.63
N THR A 15 10.65 -3.45 -4.91
CA THR A 15 11.80 -4.29 -5.23
C THR A 15 11.57 -5.78 -4.96
N ASP A 16 10.67 -6.10 -4.03
CA ASP A 16 10.51 -7.46 -3.48
C ASP A 16 9.10 -8.03 -3.74
N GLY A 17 8.10 -7.17 -3.94
CA GLY A 17 6.70 -7.56 -4.08
C GLY A 17 6.09 -8.13 -2.79
N PRO A 18 4.93 -8.81 -2.88
CA PRO A 18 4.25 -9.40 -1.73
C PRO A 18 5.01 -10.60 -1.14
N MET A 19 5.52 -10.43 0.07
CA MET A 19 6.23 -11.47 0.83
C MET A 19 5.28 -12.31 1.69
N PRO A 20 5.68 -13.49 2.19
CA PRO A 20 4.84 -14.29 3.10
C PRO A 20 4.30 -13.49 4.30
N GLN A 21 5.12 -12.59 4.86
CA GLN A 21 4.70 -11.70 5.95
C GLN A 21 3.61 -10.71 5.52
N THR A 22 3.67 -10.19 4.28
CA THR A 22 2.61 -9.33 3.72
C THR A 22 1.27 -10.06 3.72
N ARG A 23 1.25 -11.35 3.35
CA ARG A 23 0.03 -12.16 3.33
C ARG A 23 -0.53 -12.37 4.75
N GLU A 24 0.34 -12.64 5.71
CA GLU A 24 -0.06 -12.76 7.11
C GLU A 24 -0.64 -11.46 7.67
N HIS A 25 -0.04 -10.31 7.35
CA HIS A 25 -0.59 -9.01 7.77
C HIS A 25 -1.97 -8.73 7.17
N VAL A 26 -2.20 -9.02 5.88
CA VAL A 26 -3.51 -8.83 5.26
C VAL A 26 -4.55 -9.77 5.88
N LEU A 27 -4.18 -11.03 6.13
CA LEU A 27 -5.05 -11.98 6.83
C LEU A 27 -5.42 -11.48 8.24
N LEU A 28 -4.45 -11.00 9.01
CA LEU A 28 -4.70 -10.47 10.35
C LEU A 28 -5.57 -9.21 10.30
N ALA A 29 -5.33 -8.30 9.37
CA ALA A 29 -6.15 -7.10 9.17
C ALA A 29 -7.62 -7.48 8.93
N ARG A 30 -7.88 -8.51 8.11
CA ARG A 30 -9.23 -9.03 7.90
C ARG A 30 -9.83 -9.63 9.18
N GLN A 31 -9.07 -10.43 9.92
CA GLN A 31 -9.54 -11.09 11.15
C GLN A 31 -9.87 -10.11 12.28
N VAL A 32 -9.13 -9.00 12.38
CA VAL A 32 -9.40 -7.96 13.39
C VAL A 32 -10.44 -6.94 12.91
N GLY A 33 -10.98 -7.12 11.71
CA GLY A 33 -12.10 -6.33 11.19
C GLY A 33 -11.71 -4.97 10.61
N VAL A 34 -10.49 -4.81 10.08
CA VAL A 34 -10.11 -3.60 9.34
C VAL A 34 -10.97 -3.49 8.08
N PRO A 35 -11.77 -2.41 7.92
CA PRO A 35 -12.71 -2.33 6.80
C PRO A 35 -12.06 -1.82 5.51
N TYR A 36 -11.06 -0.94 5.60
CA TYR A 36 -10.39 -0.33 4.45
C TYR A 36 -8.89 -0.55 4.50
N ILE A 37 -8.30 -0.88 3.34
CA ILE A 37 -6.86 -1.03 3.21
C ILE A 37 -6.39 -0.28 1.98
N LEU A 38 -5.31 0.47 2.13
CA LEU A 38 -4.61 1.18 1.06
C LEU A 38 -3.20 0.62 0.95
N VAL A 39 -2.58 0.74 -0.21
CA VAL A 39 -1.23 0.21 -0.45
C VAL A 39 -0.27 1.35 -0.73
N ALA A 40 0.82 1.38 0.03
CA ALA A 40 2.00 2.18 -0.29
C ALA A 40 3.05 1.26 -0.91
N LEU A 41 3.19 1.33 -2.24
CA LEU A 41 4.24 0.59 -2.95
C LEU A 41 5.54 1.38 -2.81
N ASN A 42 6.32 1.04 -1.79
CA ASN A 42 7.49 1.78 -1.36
C ASN A 42 8.77 1.36 -2.11
N LYS A 43 9.81 2.18 -2.04
CA LYS A 43 11.06 2.01 -2.80
C LYS A 43 10.87 2.06 -4.32
N SER A 44 9.80 2.71 -4.80
CA SER A 44 9.58 2.87 -6.25
C SER A 44 10.66 3.69 -6.94
N ASP A 45 11.49 4.43 -6.19
CA ASP A 45 12.68 5.11 -6.72
C ASP A 45 13.81 4.16 -7.12
N MET A 46 13.77 2.90 -6.66
CA MET A 46 14.78 1.89 -6.95
C MET A 46 14.41 0.99 -8.13
N VAL A 47 13.22 1.21 -8.73
CA VAL A 47 12.70 0.41 -9.84
C VAL A 47 12.43 1.33 -11.02
N ASP A 48 13.26 1.22 -12.06
CA ASP A 48 13.14 2.02 -13.27
C ASP A 48 12.22 1.41 -14.34
N ASP A 49 11.88 0.12 -14.18
CA ASP A 49 11.03 -0.64 -15.11
C ASP A 49 9.55 -0.52 -14.72
N GLU A 50 8.78 0.16 -15.58
CA GLU A 50 7.35 0.39 -15.40
C GLU A 50 6.56 -0.92 -15.44
N GLU A 51 6.94 -1.88 -16.30
CA GLU A 51 6.24 -3.17 -16.40
C GLU A 51 6.41 -3.98 -15.12
N LEU A 52 7.58 -3.88 -14.46
CA LEU A 52 7.80 -4.53 -13.17
C LEU A 52 6.96 -3.91 -12.06
N LEU A 53 6.81 -2.59 -12.05
CA LEU A 53 5.94 -1.90 -11.08
C LEU A 53 4.48 -2.32 -11.25
N GLU A 54 3.97 -2.32 -12.49
CA GLU A 54 2.61 -2.77 -12.80
C GLU A 54 2.37 -4.23 -12.39
N LEU A 55 3.36 -5.11 -12.62
CA LEU A 55 3.29 -6.52 -12.19
C LEU A 55 3.17 -6.63 -10.67
N VAL A 56 4.00 -5.91 -9.92
CA VAL A 56 3.95 -5.94 -8.46
C VAL A 56 2.63 -5.37 -7.93
N GLU A 57 2.10 -4.31 -8.54
CA GLU A 57 0.77 -3.79 -8.20
C GLU A 57 -0.32 -4.83 -8.41
N LEU A 58 -0.30 -5.56 -9.53
CA LEU A 58 -1.24 -6.64 -9.80
C LEU A 58 -1.17 -7.73 -8.74
N GLU A 59 0.03 -8.19 -8.38
CA GLU A 59 0.22 -9.22 -7.34
C GLU A 59 -0.30 -8.76 -5.96
N VAL A 60 -0.15 -7.47 -5.62
CA VAL A 60 -0.71 -6.92 -4.38
C VAL A 60 -2.25 -6.90 -4.45
N ARG A 61 -2.83 -6.47 -5.57
CA ARG A 61 -4.30 -6.46 -5.75
C ARG A 61 -4.88 -7.87 -5.62
N GLU A 62 -4.25 -8.86 -6.24
CA GLU A 62 -4.65 -10.27 -6.12
C GLU A 62 -4.57 -10.75 -4.67
N LEU A 63 -3.52 -10.37 -3.93
CA LEU A 63 -3.39 -10.69 -2.51
C LEU A 63 -4.53 -10.09 -1.67
N LEU A 64 -4.88 -8.83 -1.92
CA LEU A 64 -5.99 -8.16 -1.24
C LEU A 64 -7.33 -8.82 -1.56
N ALA A 65 -7.60 -9.09 -2.83
CA ALA A 65 -8.81 -9.76 -3.30
C ALA A 65 -8.96 -11.16 -2.68
N ALA A 66 -7.86 -11.91 -2.56
CA ALA A 66 -7.85 -13.24 -1.94
C ALA A 66 -8.22 -13.21 -0.44
N GLN A 67 -8.14 -12.05 0.23
CA GLN A 67 -8.54 -11.84 1.62
C GLN A 67 -9.81 -10.99 1.75
N GLU A 68 -10.61 -10.89 0.67
CA GLU A 68 -11.90 -10.19 0.62
C GLU A 68 -11.81 -8.67 0.86
N PHE A 69 -10.64 -8.07 0.59
CA PHE A 69 -10.52 -6.61 0.46
C PHE A 69 -10.93 -6.15 -0.94
N HIS A 70 -11.24 -4.85 -1.06
CA HIS A 70 -11.72 -4.27 -2.32
C HIS A 70 -10.62 -4.30 -3.40
N GLU A 71 -10.96 -4.80 -4.59
CA GLU A 71 -10.00 -4.91 -5.72
C GLU A 71 -9.49 -3.53 -6.18
N GLU A 72 -10.34 -2.51 -6.03
CA GLU A 72 -10.05 -1.11 -6.34
C GLU A 72 -9.37 -0.36 -5.19
N ALA A 73 -8.85 -1.07 -4.16
CA ALA A 73 -8.04 -0.45 -3.12
C ALA A 73 -6.97 0.47 -3.73
N PRO A 74 -6.80 1.71 -3.26
CA PRO A 74 -5.78 2.61 -3.78
C PRO A 74 -4.39 2.02 -3.61
N VAL A 75 -3.60 2.06 -4.69
CA VAL A 75 -2.19 1.69 -4.68
C VAL A 75 -1.40 2.91 -5.10
N VAL A 76 -0.56 3.43 -4.21
CA VAL A 76 0.23 4.64 -4.44
C VAL A 76 1.70 4.29 -4.40
N ARG A 77 2.40 4.61 -5.49
CA ARG A 77 3.85 4.43 -5.60
C ARG A 77 4.55 5.51 -4.81
N VAL A 78 5.40 5.11 -3.87
CA VAL A 78 6.08 6.03 -2.96
C VAL A 78 7.56 5.70 -2.84
N SER A 79 8.34 6.71 -2.46
CA SER A 79 9.66 6.51 -1.88
C SER A 79 9.72 7.24 -0.56
N ALA A 80 9.52 6.50 0.53
CA ALA A 80 9.55 7.07 1.87
C ALA A 80 10.93 7.69 2.19
N LEU A 81 12.02 7.10 1.66
CA LEU A 81 13.36 7.63 1.85
C LEU A 81 13.55 8.95 1.11
N LYS A 82 13.22 9.00 -0.20
CA LYS A 82 13.38 10.23 -0.98
C LYS A 82 12.45 11.35 -0.51
N ALA A 83 11.23 11.00 -0.10
CA ALA A 83 10.32 11.96 0.53
C ALA A 83 10.92 12.55 1.81
N LEU A 84 11.53 11.72 2.66
CA LEU A 84 12.19 12.17 3.89
C LEU A 84 13.44 13.04 3.61
N GLU A 85 14.15 12.77 2.51
CA GLU A 85 15.26 13.59 2.02
C GLU A 85 14.82 14.93 1.41
N GLY A 86 13.51 15.13 1.20
CA GLY A 86 12.93 16.37 0.68
C GLY A 86 12.81 16.44 -0.83
N ASP A 87 12.90 15.32 -1.55
CA ASP A 87 12.63 15.28 -2.99
C ASP A 87 11.14 15.58 -3.26
N GLU A 88 10.86 16.68 -3.96
CA GLU A 88 9.50 17.20 -4.19
C GLU A 88 8.56 16.16 -4.83
N LYS A 89 9.06 15.33 -5.75
CA LYS A 89 8.26 14.29 -6.42
C LYS A 89 7.75 13.29 -5.39
N TRP A 90 8.64 12.83 -4.52
CA TRP A 90 8.34 11.78 -3.56
C TRP A 90 7.61 12.32 -2.33
N VAL A 91 7.88 13.57 -1.93
CA VAL A 91 7.03 14.28 -0.96
C VAL A 91 5.59 14.35 -1.46
N LYS A 92 5.38 14.70 -2.74
CA LYS A 92 4.03 14.73 -3.32
C LYS A 92 3.39 13.34 -3.33
N SER A 93 4.14 12.27 -3.64
CA SER A 93 3.59 10.90 -3.57
C SER A 93 3.07 10.49 -2.19
N VAL A 94 3.70 10.98 -1.10
CA VAL A 94 3.22 10.73 0.26
C VAL A 94 1.96 11.54 0.54
N GLN A 95 1.86 12.77 0.02
CA GLN A 95 0.64 13.57 0.10
C GLN A 95 -0.51 12.91 -0.68
N ASP A 96 -0.25 12.41 -1.88
CA ASP A 96 -1.24 11.69 -2.70
C ASP A 96 -1.73 10.42 -1.99
N LEU A 97 -0.84 9.71 -1.28
CA LEU A 97 -1.23 8.59 -0.42
C LEU A 97 -2.17 9.03 0.70
N MET A 98 -1.91 10.17 1.34
CA MET A 98 -2.79 10.70 2.39
C MET A 98 -4.11 11.26 1.84
N GLU A 99 -4.10 11.87 0.66
CA GLU A 99 -5.32 12.27 -0.06
C GLU A 99 -6.20 11.04 -0.36
N ALA A 100 -5.61 9.93 -0.83
CA ALA A 100 -6.34 8.69 -1.05
C ALA A 100 -6.90 8.09 0.25
N VAL A 101 -6.19 8.23 1.38
CA VAL A 101 -6.69 7.85 2.71
C VAL A 101 -7.96 8.64 3.04
N ASP A 102 -7.91 9.97 2.90
CA ASP A 102 -9.03 10.86 3.20
C ASP A 102 -10.26 10.59 2.30
N GLU A 103 -10.05 10.18 1.04
CA GLU A 103 -11.12 9.84 0.10
C GLU A 103 -11.72 8.45 0.33
N SER A 104 -10.91 7.49 0.81
CA SER A 104 -11.31 6.08 0.89
C SER A 104 -11.84 5.65 2.25
N ILE A 105 -11.45 6.33 3.33
CA ILE A 105 -11.86 6.01 4.70
C ILE A 105 -12.88 7.05 5.18
N PRO A 106 -14.15 6.65 5.42
CA PRO A 106 -15.25 7.55 5.79
C PRO A 106 -15.24 8.00 7.25
#